data_AF-A0AAI9E979-F1
#
_entry.id   AF-A0AAI9E979-F1
#
_cell.length_a   1.000
_cell.length_b   1.000
_cell.length_c   1.000
_cell.angle_alpha   90.00
_cell.angle_beta   90.00
_cell.angle_gamma   90.00
#
_symmetry.space_group_name_H-M   'P 1'
#
loop_
_entity.id
_entity.type
_entity.pdbx_description
1 polymer ?
#
loop_
_entity_poly.entity_id
_entity_poly.type
_entity_poly.pdbx_seq_one_letter_code
_entity_poly.pdbx_strand_id
1 'polypeptide(L)'
;MAPASVLQYDLVKADVLRSLPEDPTAAMRSCQQYIIENISQHEETAIRIHVYFSWMKETFPETTARWKATLGEEEALDTVYLAAQTRYAEQRRLENAVCRNWPDWDWVVPRKKTPPHYSTKTLKALKKLSGIQPDHVSAVNEIADQAVARLKRKGGRRTKHLEPRDIEVVIEIMEADQVEQVEQAGPEEQEEQEEQAEQAEQAEQAEQAEQAEQAEQSDSPSIEAGRGGSAPVNDDETWEDLRASIPPMQQDDHQPPGSNKRSTPPAAAEGGEPSSKRLRGRASIEIGDLDASRIGALHKNSTVSAILAVAARRTSADESAVLSAASAEERQAALARLDESVEAVEILKKALSKMPEHWLARNA
;
A
#
# COMPACT_ATOMS: atom_id res chain seq x y z
N MET A 1 21.99 5.60 -21.76
CA MET A 1 21.75 6.33 -20.49
C MET A 1 20.88 5.42 -19.64
N ALA A 2 21.21 5.17 -18.38
CA ALA A 2 20.34 4.38 -17.50
C ALA A 2 18.98 5.10 -17.38
N PRO A 3 17.85 4.40 -17.48
CA PRO A 3 16.54 5.03 -17.30
C PRO A 3 16.50 5.67 -15.91
N ALA A 4 16.13 6.95 -15.86
CA ALA A 4 15.90 7.61 -14.59
C ALA A 4 14.78 6.85 -13.88
N SER A 5 15.00 6.44 -12.63
CA SER A 5 13.97 5.69 -11.91
C SER A 5 12.70 6.53 -11.80
N VAL A 6 11.57 5.88 -12.05
CA VAL A 6 10.22 6.45 -11.99
C VAL A 6 9.60 6.39 -10.60
N LEU A 7 10.25 5.67 -9.68
CA LEU A 7 9.75 5.47 -8.33
C LEU A 7 10.27 6.58 -7.42
N GLN A 8 9.37 7.15 -6.61
CA GLN A 8 9.72 8.15 -5.60
C GLN A 8 10.78 7.60 -4.63
N TYR A 9 10.71 6.31 -4.30
CA TYR A 9 11.65 5.64 -3.43
C TYR A 9 13.10 5.75 -3.93
N ASP A 10 13.35 5.50 -5.22
CA ASP A 10 14.71 5.53 -5.77
C ASP A 10 15.27 6.94 -5.87
N LEU A 11 14.42 7.92 -6.19
CA LEU A 11 14.81 9.33 -6.19
C LEU A 11 15.21 9.78 -4.78
N VAL A 12 14.41 9.42 -3.77
CA VAL A 12 14.70 9.71 -2.36
C VAL A 12 15.93 8.95 -1.90
N LYS A 13 16.11 7.68 -2.30
CA LYS A 13 17.29 6.89 -1.99
C LYS A 13 18.56 7.55 -2.52
N ALA A 14 18.56 7.96 -3.78
CA ALA A 14 19.70 8.64 -4.39
C ALA A 14 20.00 10.00 -3.73
N ASP A 15 18.97 10.76 -3.35
CA ASP A 15 19.11 12.02 -2.62
C ASP A 15 19.72 11.81 -1.23
N VAL A 16 19.17 10.87 -0.46
CA VAL A 16 19.64 10.51 0.88
C VAL A 16 21.10 10.08 0.85
N LEU A 17 21.46 9.13 -0.02
CA LEU A 17 22.83 8.63 -0.12
C LEU A 17 23.83 9.70 -0.54
N ARG A 18 23.41 10.69 -1.35
CA ARG A 18 24.25 11.84 -1.71
C ARG A 18 24.43 12.82 -0.56
N SER A 19 23.43 12.93 0.33
CA SER A 19 23.45 13.85 1.47
C SER A 19 24.22 13.32 2.68
N LEU A 20 24.58 12.03 2.69
CA LEU A 20 25.33 11.44 3.81
C LEU A 20 26.77 11.99 3.88
N PRO A 21 27.27 12.31 5.09
CA PRO A 21 28.68 12.62 5.31
C PRO A 21 29.62 11.53 4.80
N GLU A 22 30.81 11.92 4.33
CA GLU A 22 31.85 10.97 3.90
C GLU A 22 32.40 10.13 5.06
N ASP A 23 32.46 10.69 6.29
CA ASP A 23 32.82 9.94 7.49
C ASP A 23 31.67 8.99 7.90
N PRO A 24 31.87 7.66 7.86
CA PRO A 24 30.83 6.68 8.18
C PRO A 24 30.27 6.84 9.60
N THR A 25 31.07 7.30 10.56
CA THR A 25 30.63 7.50 11.95
C THR A 25 29.76 8.75 12.11
N ALA A 26 30.11 9.84 11.41
CA ALA A 26 29.27 11.03 11.31
C ALA A 26 27.96 10.73 10.56
N ALA A 27 28.04 9.96 9.47
CA ALA A 27 26.86 9.53 8.72
C ALA A 27 25.91 8.69 9.59
N MET A 28 26.42 7.72 10.34
CA MET A 28 25.61 6.94 11.28
C MET A 28 24.89 7.83 12.31
N ARG A 29 25.59 8.77 12.94
CA ARG A 29 24.98 9.71 13.89
C ARG A 29 23.91 10.59 13.23
N SER A 30 24.16 11.05 12.00
CA SER A 30 23.19 11.83 11.22
C SER A 30 21.92 11.01 10.92
N CYS A 31 22.07 9.73 10.54
CA CYS A 31 20.95 8.82 10.31
C CYS A 31 20.13 8.60 11.59
N GLN A 32 20.81 8.33 12.70
CA GLN A 32 20.15 8.14 14.01
C GLN A 32 19.35 9.37 14.42
N GLN A 33 19.96 10.55 14.32
CA GLN A 33 19.31 11.82 14.66
C GLN A 33 18.08 12.06 13.77
N TYR A 34 18.21 11.86 12.46
CA TYR A 34 17.10 12.01 11.53
C TYR A 34 15.94 11.07 11.86
N ILE A 35 16.22 9.80 12.15
CA ILE A 35 15.18 8.82 12.51
C ILE A 35 14.47 9.25 13.80
N ILE A 36 15.22 9.60 14.86
CA ILE A 36 14.65 10.05 16.14
C ILE A 36 13.71 11.26 15.94
N GLU A 37 14.10 12.23 15.13
CA GLU A 37 13.31 13.44 14.90
C GLU A 37 12.05 13.22 14.05
N ASN A 38 12.02 12.16 13.24
CA ASN A 38 11.01 11.99 12.18
C ASN A 38 10.18 10.70 12.28
N ILE A 39 10.46 9.82 13.24
CA ILE A 39 9.76 8.54 13.44
C ILE A 39 8.24 8.68 13.61
N SER A 40 7.78 9.82 14.15
CA SER A 40 6.37 10.16 14.35
C SER A 40 5.71 10.89 13.16
N GLN A 41 6.45 11.17 12.07
CA GLN A 41 5.98 12.00 10.96
C GLN A 41 5.40 11.20 9.77
N HIS A 42 4.87 11.94 8.78
CA HIS A 42 4.03 11.49 7.65
C HIS A 42 4.66 10.50 6.63
N GLU A 43 3.86 10.09 5.66
CA GLU A 43 4.15 9.09 4.62
C GLU A 43 5.45 9.31 3.82
N GLU A 44 5.88 10.55 3.58
CA GLU A 44 7.15 10.84 2.87
C GLU A 44 8.39 10.64 3.74
N THR A 45 8.31 10.91 5.05
CA THR A 45 9.43 10.66 5.96
C THR A 45 9.66 9.17 6.14
N ALA A 46 8.63 8.34 5.99
CA ALA A 46 8.74 6.88 6.03
C ALA A 46 9.74 6.33 4.98
N ILE A 47 9.74 6.86 3.76
CA ILE A 47 10.71 6.46 2.71
C ILE A 47 12.13 6.81 3.16
N ARG A 48 12.35 8.03 3.65
CA ARG A 48 13.68 8.48 4.12
C ARG A 48 14.15 7.64 5.32
N ILE A 49 13.28 7.39 6.29
CA ILE A 49 13.56 6.53 7.45
C ILE A 49 13.97 5.14 7.00
N HIS A 50 13.21 4.54 6.07
CA HIS A 50 13.55 3.24 5.52
C HIS A 50 14.93 3.26 4.86
N VAL A 51 15.23 4.24 4.01
CA VAL A 51 16.54 4.34 3.35
C VAL A 51 17.67 4.50 4.38
N TYR A 52 17.55 5.42 5.35
CA TYR A 52 18.56 5.63 6.38
C TYR A 52 18.78 4.37 7.21
N PHE A 53 17.69 3.72 7.65
CA PHE A 53 17.78 2.53 8.48
C PHE A 53 18.31 1.32 7.71
N SER A 54 17.94 1.13 6.44
CA SER A 54 18.52 0.11 5.56
C SER A 54 20.03 0.32 5.40
N TRP A 55 20.45 1.56 5.10
CA TRP A 55 21.88 1.88 4.98
C TRP A 55 22.65 1.59 6.28
N MET A 56 22.08 1.95 7.43
CA MET A 56 22.65 1.65 8.75
C MET A 56 22.77 0.13 8.99
N LYS A 57 21.72 -0.64 8.68
CA LYS A 57 21.72 -2.11 8.82
C LYS A 57 22.75 -2.79 7.92
N GLU A 58 22.93 -2.28 6.70
CA GLU A 58 23.91 -2.80 5.74
C GLU A 58 25.35 -2.44 6.14
N THR A 59 25.57 -1.22 6.63
CA THR A 59 26.93 -0.71 6.93
C THR A 59 27.40 -1.07 8.34
N PHE A 60 26.51 -1.06 9.32
CA PHE A 60 26.81 -1.24 10.75
C PHE A 60 25.78 -2.16 11.44
N PRO A 61 25.71 -3.45 11.10
CA PRO A 61 24.62 -4.33 11.56
C PRO A 61 24.54 -4.42 13.08
N GLU A 62 25.66 -4.67 13.77
CA GLU A 62 25.67 -4.81 15.23
C GLU A 62 25.33 -3.51 15.96
N THR A 63 25.96 -2.40 15.56
CA THR A 63 25.75 -1.10 16.21
C THR A 63 24.32 -0.61 15.96
N THR A 64 23.76 -0.87 14.78
CA THR A 64 22.36 -0.57 14.46
C THR A 64 21.40 -1.37 15.31
N ALA A 65 21.64 -2.67 15.50
CA ALA A 65 20.82 -3.52 16.36
C ALA A 65 20.85 -3.05 17.82
N ARG A 66 22.03 -2.72 18.37
CA ARG A 66 22.16 -2.17 19.73
C ARG A 66 21.46 -0.82 19.87
N TRP A 67 21.65 0.08 18.90
CA TRP A 67 21.00 1.39 18.91
C TRP A 67 19.47 1.27 18.84
N LYS A 68 18.94 0.40 17.98
CA LYS A 68 17.50 0.15 17.85
C LYS A 68 16.89 -0.24 19.21
N ALA A 69 17.55 -1.14 19.95
CA ALA A 69 17.12 -1.55 21.29
C ALA A 69 17.13 -0.40 22.32
N THR A 70 17.95 0.65 22.11
CA THR A 70 18.01 1.83 22.99
C THR A 70 17.05 2.95 22.61
N LEU A 71 16.40 2.88 21.44
CA LEU A 71 15.58 3.97 20.88
C LEU A 71 14.32 4.26 21.73
N GLY A 72 13.81 3.28 22.47
CA GLY A 72 12.55 3.39 23.23
C GLY A 72 11.28 3.37 22.37
N GLU A 73 11.40 3.58 21.05
CA GLU A 73 10.32 3.57 20.05
C GLU A 73 10.55 2.50 18.97
N GLU A 74 11.05 1.33 19.35
CA GLU A 74 11.39 0.24 18.43
C GLU A 74 10.20 -0.18 17.55
N GLU A 75 9.02 -0.35 18.15
CA GLU A 75 7.81 -0.76 17.44
C GLU A 75 7.35 0.26 16.39
N ALA A 76 7.50 1.56 16.70
CA ALA A 76 7.16 2.62 15.76
C ALA A 76 8.13 2.61 14.55
N LEU A 77 9.42 2.41 14.81
CA LEU A 77 10.43 2.31 13.74
C LEU A 77 10.15 1.11 12.85
N ASP A 78 9.87 -0.05 13.43
CA ASP A 78 9.55 -1.26 12.66
C ASP A 78 8.28 -1.10 11.83
N THR A 79 7.25 -0.47 12.39
CA THR A 79 6.00 -0.20 11.66
C THR A 79 6.26 0.70 10.45
N VAL A 80 6.97 1.80 10.64
CA VAL A 80 7.30 2.75 9.55
C VAL A 80 8.20 2.09 8.50
N TYR A 81 9.21 1.34 8.96
CA TYR A 81 10.14 0.63 8.09
C TYR A 81 9.41 -0.42 7.22
N LEU A 82 8.62 -1.30 7.83
CA LEU A 82 7.88 -2.35 7.12
C LEU A 82 6.84 -1.77 6.17
N ALA A 83 6.16 -0.69 6.56
CA ALA A 83 5.19 -0.02 5.69
C ALA A 83 5.86 0.54 4.42
N ALA A 84 7.00 1.24 4.58
CA ALA A 84 7.76 1.76 3.45
C ALA A 84 8.33 0.64 2.56
N GLN A 85 8.85 -0.43 3.16
CA GLN A 85 9.36 -1.60 2.44
C GLN A 85 8.27 -2.27 1.61
N THR A 86 7.12 -2.53 2.21
CA THR A 86 5.97 -3.18 1.57
C THR A 86 5.47 -2.34 0.38
N ARG A 87 5.37 -1.03 0.57
CA ARG A 87 4.96 -0.11 -0.48
C ARG A 87 5.95 -0.09 -1.64
N TYR A 88 7.25 -0.05 -1.36
CA TYR A 88 8.27 -0.07 -2.39
C TYR A 88 8.23 -1.38 -3.20
N ALA A 89 8.08 -2.53 -2.51
CA ALA A 89 7.92 -3.81 -3.16
C ALA A 89 6.66 -3.86 -4.06
N GLU A 90 5.53 -3.29 -3.60
CA GLU A 90 4.32 -3.18 -4.41
C GLU A 90 4.56 -2.31 -5.65
N GLN A 91 5.18 -1.14 -5.51
CA GLN A 91 5.49 -0.25 -6.62
C GLN A 91 6.40 -0.92 -7.65
N ARG A 92 7.45 -1.60 -7.19
CA ARG A 92 8.36 -2.34 -8.07
C ARG A 92 7.67 -3.48 -8.81
N ARG A 93 6.76 -4.19 -8.14
CA ARG A 93 5.93 -5.23 -8.79
C ARG A 93 5.03 -4.64 -9.87
N LEU A 94 4.43 -3.47 -9.63
CA LEU A 94 3.59 -2.79 -10.62
C LEU A 94 4.41 -2.26 -11.79
N GLU A 95 5.56 -1.65 -11.53
CA GLU A 95 6.51 -1.19 -12.56
C GLU A 95 6.93 -2.35 -13.46
N ASN A 96 7.40 -3.46 -12.88
CA ASN A 96 7.78 -4.65 -13.63
C ASN A 96 6.62 -5.22 -14.46
N ALA A 97 5.39 -5.18 -13.95
CA ALA A 97 4.22 -5.65 -14.69
C ALA A 97 3.92 -4.75 -15.90
N VAL A 98 4.09 -3.44 -15.79
CA VAL A 98 3.96 -2.51 -16.91
C VAL A 98 5.08 -2.72 -17.92
N CYS A 99 6.34 -2.79 -17.49
CA CYS A 99 7.48 -3.04 -18.38
C CYS A 99 7.39 -4.40 -19.10
N ARG A 100 6.75 -5.40 -18.49
CA ARG A 100 6.52 -6.69 -19.16
C ARG A 100 5.56 -6.56 -20.35
N ASN A 101 4.55 -5.71 -20.23
CA ASN A 101 3.58 -5.49 -21.30
C ASN A 101 4.09 -4.44 -22.31
N TRP A 102 4.83 -3.44 -21.83
CA TRP A 102 5.39 -2.33 -22.61
C TRP A 102 6.91 -2.22 -22.40
N PRO A 103 7.72 -3.13 -22.99
CA PRO A 103 9.16 -3.21 -22.72
C PRO A 103 9.96 -2.01 -23.23
N ASP A 104 9.49 -1.37 -24.30
CA ASP A 104 10.19 -0.25 -24.94
C ASP A 104 9.78 1.12 -24.38
N TRP A 105 8.83 1.16 -23.44
CA TRP A 105 8.38 2.43 -22.89
C TRP A 105 9.41 3.04 -21.93
N ASP A 106 9.86 4.25 -22.25
CA ASP A 106 10.86 5.02 -21.49
C ASP A 106 10.26 5.79 -20.31
N TRP A 107 9.00 5.53 -19.96
CA TRP A 107 8.23 6.24 -18.95
C TRP A 107 8.06 7.73 -19.21
N VAL A 108 8.26 8.19 -20.45
CA VAL A 108 8.01 9.58 -20.83
C VAL A 108 6.59 9.70 -21.37
N VAL A 109 5.83 10.60 -20.74
CA VAL A 109 4.52 11.02 -21.26
C VAL A 109 4.70 12.29 -22.12
N PRO A 110 4.29 12.27 -23.41
CA PRO A 110 4.37 13.39 -24.33
C PRO A 110 3.75 14.69 -23.79
N ARG A 111 4.02 15.79 -24.49
CA ARG A 111 3.45 17.12 -24.19
C ARG A 111 3.77 17.63 -22.77
N LYS A 112 4.93 17.21 -22.25
CA LYS A 112 5.44 17.57 -20.91
C LYS A 112 4.46 17.19 -19.79
N LYS A 113 3.81 16.03 -19.93
CA LYS A 113 2.87 15.49 -18.94
C LYS A 113 3.49 14.46 -18.00
N THR A 114 4.76 14.12 -18.23
CA THR A 114 5.51 13.20 -17.37
C THR A 114 5.48 13.71 -15.92
N PRO A 115 5.00 12.90 -14.96
CA PRO A 115 5.10 13.24 -13.55
C PRO A 115 6.55 13.09 -13.06
N PRO A 116 6.95 13.77 -11.98
CA PRO A 116 8.29 13.61 -11.40
C PRO A 116 8.50 12.20 -10.83
N HIS A 117 7.43 11.55 -10.37
CA HIS A 117 7.40 10.16 -9.93
C HIS A 117 6.00 9.60 -10.15
N TYR A 118 5.89 8.28 -10.29
CA TYR A 118 4.62 7.59 -10.48
C TYR A 118 4.09 7.09 -9.13
N SER A 119 2.92 7.58 -8.73
CA SER A 119 2.26 7.09 -7.51
C SER A 119 1.79 5.64 -7.67
N THR A 120 1.60 4.92 -6.56
CA THR A 120 1.05 3.55 -6.58
C THR A 120 -0.29 3.48 -7.32
N LYS A 121 -1.15 4.50 -7.18
CA LYS A 121 -2.43 4.56 -7.91
C LYS A 121 -2.23 4.72 -9.42
N THR A 122 -1.30 5.58 -9.82
CA THR A 122 -0.91 5.76 -11.23
C THR A 122 -0.38 4.45 -11.81
N LEU A 123 0.52 3.75 -11.11
CA LEU A 123 1.08 2.48 -11.54
C LEU A 123 0.03 1.36 -11.65
N LYS A 124 -0.94 1.30 -10.74
CA LYS A 124 -2.08 0.36 -10.84
C LYS A 124 -2.91 0.60 -12.09
N ALA A 125 -3.23 1.87 -12.37
CA ALA A 125 -3.96 2.24 -13.57
C ALA A 125 -3.15 1.91 -14.84
N LEU A 126 -1.86 2.25 -14.88
CA LEU A 126 -0.97 1.89 -16.01
C LEU A 126 -0.86 0.38 -16.21
N LYS A 127 -0.74 -0.40 -15.14
CA LYS A 127 -0.74 -1.86 -15.23
C LYS A 127 -2.01 -2.35 -15.91
N LYS A 128 -3.18 -1.86 -15.50
CA LYS A 128 -4.47 -2.22 -16.11
C LYS A 128 -4.49 -1.83 -17.59
N LEU A 129 -4.16 -0.58 -17.91
CA LEU A 129 -4.13 -0.09 -19.30
C LEU A 129 -3.18 -0.89 -20.19
N SER A 130 -1.98 -1.20 -19.69
CA SER A 130 -1.00 -2.00 -20.44
C SER A 130 -1.44 -3.44 -20.71
N GLY A 131 -2.39 -3.97 -19.94
CA GLY A 131 -3.00 -5.26 -20.22
C GLY A 131 -4.10 -5.20 -21.28
N ILE A 132 -4.66 -4.02 -21.53
CA ILE A 132 -5.76 -3.79 -22.48
C ILE A 132 -5.20 -3.36 -23.84
N GLN A 133 -4.20 -2.48 -23.86
CA GLN A 133 -3.61 -1.91 -25.06
C GLN A 133 -2.15 -2.33 -25.18
N PRO A 134 -1.79 -3.25 -26.11
CA PRO A 134 -0.40 -3.65 -26.33
C PRO A 134 0.47 -2.52 -26.88
N ASP A 135 -0.07 -1.61 -27.69
CA ASP A 135 0.71 -0.48 -28.22
C ASP A 135 0.82 0.67 -27.21
N HIS A 136 1.97 0.73 -26.54
CA HIS A 136 2.29 1.78 -25.59
C HIS A 136 2.28 3.19 -26.22
N VAL A 137 2.65 3.33 -27.50
CA VAL A 137 2.73 4.66 -28.15
C VAL A 137 1.34 5.26 -28.30
N SER A 138 0.36 4.48 -28.78
CA SER A 138 -1.04 4.92 -28.83
C SER A 138 -1.58 5.22 -27.44
N ALA A 139 -1.44 4.29 -26.50
CA ALA A 139 -1.95 4.43 -25.13
C ALA A 139 -1.42 5.70 -24.44
N VAL A 140 -0.12 5.95 -24.54
CA VAL A 140 0.53 7.09 -23.88
C VAL A 140 0.15 8.42 -24.54
N ASN A 141 -0.09 8.45 -25.86
CA ASN A 141 -0.61 9.63 -26.54
C ASN A 141 -2.05 9.94 -26.10
N GLU A 142 -2.91 8.94 -26.00
CA GLU A 142 -4.30 9.10 -25.52
C GLU A 142 -4.32 9.61 -24.07
N ILE A 143 -3.48 9.05 -23.20
CA ILE A 143 -3.29 9.52 -21.83
C ILE A 143 -2.87 11.00 -21.82
N ALA A 144 -1.92 11.39 -22.69
CA ALA A 144 -1.47 12.77 -22.79
C ALA A 144 -2.59 13.71 -23.28
N ASP A 145 -3.42 13.25 -24.22
CA ASP A 145 -4.60 13.96 -24.69
C ASP A 145 -5.64 14.17 -23.58
N GLN A 146 -5.93 13.13 -22.79
CA GLN A 146 -6.83 13.24 -21.64
C GLN A 146 -6.29 14.19 -20.57
N ALA A 147 -4.99 14.14 -20.25
CA ALA A 147 -4.38 15.08 -19.32
C ALA A 147 -4.48 16.55 -19.82
N VAL A 148 -4.35 16.77 -21.13
CA VAL A 148 -4.56 18.10 -21.75
C VAL A 148 -6.03 18.52 -21.68
N ALA A 149 -6.97 17.61 -21.97
CA ALA A 149 -8.41 17.87 -21.89
C ALA A 149 -8.84 18.23 -20.45
N ARG A 150 -8.35 17.49 -19.44
CA ARG A 150 -8.57 17.79 -18.03
C ARG A 150 -8.08 19.19 -17.67
N LEU A 151 -6.87 19.56 -18.10
CA LEU A 151 -6.30 20.88 -17.82
C LEU A 151 -7.12 22.02 -18.44
N LYS A 152 -7.64 21.83 -19.64
CA LYS A 152 -8.56 22.78 -20.28
C LYS A 152 -9.86 22.92 -19.49
N ARG A 153 -10.46 21.81 -19.02
CA ARG A 153 -11.73 21.80 -18.27
C ARG A 153 -11.60 22.38 -16.85
N LYS A 154 -10.56 22.01 -16.09
CA LYS A 154 -10.38 22.39 -14.67
C LYS A 154 -9.64 23.72 -14.46
N GLY A 155 -9.40 24.49 -15.52
CA GLY A 155 -8.81 25.83 -15.41
C GLY A 155 -7.31 25.84 -15.06
N GLY A 156 -6.54 24.86 -15.53
CA GLY A 156 -5.07 24.88 -15.63
C GLY A 156 -4.22 25.01 -14.35
N ARG A 157 -4.82 25.28 -13.18
CA ARG A 157 -4.08 25.82 -12.02
C ARG A 157 -3.54 24.81 -11.02
N ARG A 158 -3.95 23.52 -11.07
CA ARG A 158 -3.63 22.60 -9.95
C ARG A 158 -2.57 21.54 -10.23
N THR A 159 -2.48 20.95 -11.42
CA THR A 159 -1.51 19.86 -11.67
C THR A 159 -1.15 19.77 -13.15
N LYS A 160 0.06 20.21 -13.52
CA LYS A 160 0.55 20.14 -14.93
C LYS A 160 0.81 18.71 -15.41
N HIS A 161 1.00 17.80 -14.46
CA HIS A 161 1.40 16.41 -14.66
C HIS A 161 0.19 15.47 -14.80
N LEU A 162 0.49 14.27 -15.27
CA LEU A 162 -0.43 13.14 -15.34
C LEU A 162 -1.01 12.79 -13.96
N GLU A 163 -2.34 12.61 -13.89
CA GLU A 163 -3.04 12.09 -12.71
C GLU A 163 -3.56 10.66 -12.97
N PRO A 164 -3.77 9.84 -11.92
CA PRO A 164 -4.37 8.50 -12.08
C PRO A 164 -5.69 8.53 -12.86
N ARG A 165 -6.50 9.55 -12.63
CA ARG A 165 -7.80 9.71 -13.30
C ARG A 165 -7.70 9.89 -14.82
N ASP A 166 -6.59 10.48 -15.30
CA ASP A 166 -6.38 10.65 -16.75
C ASP A 166 -6.23 9.28 -17.43
N ILE A 167 -5.57 8.33 -16.76
CA ILE A 167 -5.38 6.95 -17.24
C ILE A 167 -6.68 6.15 -17.12
N GLU A 168 -7.39 6.30 -15.99
CA GLU A 168 -8.70 5.64 -15.79
C GLU A 168 -9.72 6.00 -16.87
N VAL A 169 -9.76 7.26 -17.32
CA VAL A 169 -10.65 7.68 -18.39
C VAL A 169 -10.28 7.01 -19.72
N VAL A 170 -8.99 6.86 -20.03
CA VAL A 170 -8.56 6.10 -21.22
C VAL A 170 -9.01 4.65 -21.13
N ILE A 171 -8.79 4.00 -19.97
CA ILE A 171 -9.26 2.63 -19.73
C ILE A 171 -10.79 2.54 -19.93
N GLU A 172 -11.57 3.44 -19.35
CA GLU A 172 -13.03 3.48 -19.49
C GLU A 172 -13.46 3.58 -20.96
N ILE A 173 -12.77 4.41 -21.77
CA ILE A 173 -13.06 4.55 -23.21
C ILE A 173 -12.71 3.25 -23.96
N MET A 174 -11.53 2.68 -23.73
CA MET A 174 -11.10 1.48 -24.43
C MET A 174 -11.92 0.24 -24.07
N GLU A 175 -12.35 0.11 -22.81
CA GLU A 175 -13.26 -0.96 -22.38
C GLU A 175 -14.64 -0.80 -23.03
N ALA A 176 -15.16 0.43 -23.16
CA ALA A 176 -16.41 0.69 -23.86
C ALA A 176 -16.32 0.34 -25.35
N ASP A 177 -15.23 0.73 -26.03
CA ASP A 177 -15.02 0.43 -27.45
C ASP A 177 -14.89 -1.09 -27.70
N GLN A 178 -14.34 -1.86 -26.75
CA GLN A 178 -14.30 -3.32 -26.84
C GLN A 178 -15.69 -3.95 -26.70
N VAL A 179 -16.52 -3.46 -25.77
CA VAL A 179 -17.89 -3.95 -25.61
C VAL A 179 -18.72 -3.64 -26.86
N GLU A 180 -18.60 -2.44 -27.43
CA GLU A 180 -19.30 -2.09 -28.67
C GLU A 180 -18.86 -2.95 -29.87
N GLN A 181 -17.57 -3.31 -29.96
CA GLN A 181 -17.09 -4.23 -31.00
C GLN A 181 -17.66 -5.64 -30.83
N VAL A 182 -17.76 -6.15 -29.60
CA VAL A 182 -18.36 -7.45 -29.32
C VAL A 182 -19.86 -7.45 -29.58
N GLU A 183 -20.58 -6.35 -29.31
CA GLU A 183 -22.01 -6.23 -29.62
C GLU A 183 -22.28 -6.08 -31.13
N GLN A 184 -21.33 -5.54 -31.90
CA GLN A 184 -21.43 -5.41 -33.36
C GLN A 184 -21.00 -6.67 -34.11
N ALA A 185 -20.11 -7.49 -33.54
CA ALA A 185 -19.89 -8.85 -33.98
C ALA A 185 -21.20 -9.62 -33.73
N GLY A 186 -21.92 -9.97 -34.80
CA GLY A 186 -23.23 -10.61 -34.69
C GLY A 186 -23.14 -11.94 -33.90
N PRO A 187 -24.28 -12.46 -33.41
CA PRO A 187 -24.31 -13.73 -32.67
C PRO A 187 -23.70 -14.91 -33.43
N GLU A 188 -23.68 -14.87 -34.77
CA GLU A 188 -23.03 -15.88 -35.62
C GLU A 188 -21.50 -15.86 -35.52
N GLU A 189 -20.85 -14.70 -35.38
CA GLU A 189 -19.39 -14.61 -35.19
C GLU A 189 -18.98 -14.96 -33.76
N GLN A 190 -19.88 -14.77 -32.80
CA GLN A 190 -19.69 -15.17 -31.40
C GLN A 190 -19.78 -16.69 -31.24
N GLU A 191 -20.75 -17.35 -31.89
CA GLU A 191 -20.83 -18.82 -31.94
C GLU A 191 -19.62 -19.45 -32.66
N GLU A 192 -19.14 -18.88 -33.77
CA GLU A 192 -17.94 -19.40 -34.46
C GLU A 192 -16.66 -19.27 -33.61
N GLN A 193 -16.50 -18.20 -32.81
CA GLN A 193 -15.37 -18.07 -31.89
C GLN A 193 -15.46 -19.03 -30.70
N GLU A 194 -16.66 -19.27 -30.18
CA GLU A 194 -16.88 -20.21 -29.08
C GLU A 194 -16.65 -21.66 -29.54
N GLU A 195 -17.11 -22.04 -30.74
CA GLU A 195 -16.83 -23.36 -31.34
C GLU A 195 -15.33 -23.57 -31.63
N GLN A 196 -14.60 -22.55 -32.08
CA GLN A 196 -13.14 -22.65 -32.26
C GLN A 196 -12.39 -22.78 -30.94
N ALA A 197 -12.83 -22.09 -29.88
CA ALA A 197 -12.22 -22.21 -28.57
C ALA A 197 -12.45 -23.61 -27.97
N GLU A 198 -13.65 -24.17 -28.12
CA GLU A 198 -13.97 -25.53 -27.67
C GLU A 198 -13.16 -26.60 -28.43
N GLN A 199 -12.95 -26.44 -29.74
CA GLN A 199 -12.09 -27.35 -30.52
C GLN A 199 -10.62 -27.28 -30.10
N ALA A 200 -10.12 -26.09 -29.77
CA ALA A 200 -8.74 -25.92 -29.29
C ALA A 200 -8.53 -26.56 -27.92
N GLU A 201 -9.49 -26.42 -27.00
CA GLU A 201 -9.40 -27.02 -25.66
C GLU A 201 -9.48 -28.56 -25.71
N GLN A 202 -10.31 -29.12 -26.61
CA GLN A 202 -10.33 -30.57 -26.85
C GLN A 202 -9.02 -31.09 -27.45
N ALA A 203 -8.38 -30.33 -28.34
CA ALA A 203 -7.08 -30.71 -28.91
C ALA A 203 -5.97 -30.71 -27.84
N GLU A 204 -5.96 -29.72 -26.96
CA GLU A 204 -4.96 -29.63 -25.87
C GLU A 204 -5.14 -30.74 -24.83
N GLN A 205 -6.39 -31.13 -24.51
CA GLN A 205 -6.65 -32.28 -23.64
C GLN A 205 -6.24 -33.61 -24.29
N ALA A 206 -6.42 -33.77 -25.61
CA ALA A 206 -5.96 -34.95 -26.33
C ALA A 206 -4.43 -35.07 -26.35
N GLU A 207 -3.72 -33.95 -26.52
CA GLU A 207 -2.25 -33.93 -26.53
C GLU A 207 -1.66 -34.22 -25.14
N GLN A 208 -2.30 -33.74 -24.06
CA GLN A 208 -1.90 -34.09 -22.69
C GLN A 208 -2.14 -35.56 -22.36
N ALA A 209 -3.22 -36.17 -22.87
CA ALA A 209 -3.49 -37.60 -22.69
C ALA A 209 -2.45 -38.47 -23.40
N GLU A 210 -2.02 -38.08 -24.61
CA GLU A 210 -1.01 -38.81 -25.38
C GLU A 210 0.39 -38.72 -24.76
N GLN A 211 0.75 -37.56 -24.16
CA GLN A 211 1.99 -37.42 -23.39
C GLN A 211 1.98 -38.26 -22.11
N ALA A 212 0.84 -38.42 -21.44
CA ALA A 212 0.71 -39.26 -20.26
C ALA A 212 0.89 -40.76 -20.59
N GLU A 213 0.33 -41.25 -21.70
CA GLU A 213 0.53 -42.65 -22.14
C GLU A 213 1.98 -42.95 -22.54
N GLN A 214 2.71 -42.00 -23.15
CA GLN A 214 4.12 -42.19 -23.48
C GLN A 214 5.02 -42.27 -22.22
N ALA A 215 4.66 -41.57 -21.14
CA ALA A 215 5.39 -41.65 -19.88
C ALA A 215 5.28 -43.06 -19.25
N GLU A 216 4.10 -43.68 -19.29
CA GLU A 216 3.87 -45.00 -18.70
C GLU A 216 4.55 -46.16 -19.47
N GLN A 217 4.85 -46.00 -20.76
CA GLN A 217 5.56 -47.02 -21.54
C GLN A 217 7.08 -47.02 -21.34
N SER A 218 7.65 -46.02 -20.67
CA SER A 218 9.10 -45.86 -20.50
C SER A 218 9.68 -46.43 -19.20
N ASP A 219 8.85 -46.93 -18.27
CA ASP A 219 9.29 -47.56 -17.02
C ASP A 219 9.60 -49.07 -17.22
N SER A 220 10.66 -49.36 -17.98
CA SER A 220 11.35 -50.65 -17.93
C SER A 220 12.56 -50.55 -16.98
N PRO A 221 12.60 -51.30 -15.86
CA PRO A 221 13.72 -51.23 -14.92
C PRO A 221 14.91 -52.00 -15.51
N SER A 222 15.87 -51.26 -16.08
CA SER A 222 17.15 -51.82 -16.51
C SER A 222 18.04 -52.09 -15.30
N ILE A 223 18.17 -53.36 -14.94
CA ILE A 223 19.14 -53.89 -13.99
C ILE A 223 20.52 -53.83 -14.64
N GLU A 224 21.37 -52.88 -14.24
CA GLU A 224 22.80 -52.95 -14.53
C GLU A 224 23.62 -52.81 -13.25
N ALA A 225 24.27 -53.91 -12.91
CA ALA A 225 25.15 -54.08 -11.78
C ALA A 225 26.58 -53.66 -12.14
N GLY A 226 27.27 -52.96 -11.24
CA GLY A 226 28.69 -53.21 -11.03
C GLY A 226 29.63 -52.01 -10.85
N ARG A 227 30.33 -52.07 -9.71
CA ARG A 227 31.71 -51.61 -9.46
C ARG A 227 31.98 -50.10 -9.29
N GLY A 228 31.99 -49.69 -8.01
CA GLY A 228 33.24 -49.73 -7.24
C GLY A 228 33.96 -48.40 -7.00
N GLY A 229 34.15 -48.07 -5.71
CA GLY A 229 35.40 -47.46 -5.22
C GLY A 229 35.29 -46.09 -4.55
N SER A 230 35.37 -46.10 -3.20
CA SER A 230 36.16 -45.19 -2.33
C SER A 230 35.80 -43.69 -2.32
N ALA A 231 35.60 -42.96 -1.23
CA ALA A 231 35.86 -43.13 0.21
C ALA A 231 35.01 -42.07 0.98
N PRO A 232 34.81 -42.19 2.30
CA PRO A 232 33.98 -41.26 3.07
C PRO A 232 34.80 -40.08 3.62
N VAL A 233 34.32 -38.86 3.44
CA VAL A 233 34.76 -37.69 4.22
C VAL A 233 33.66 -37.41 5.24
N ASN A 234 33.96 -37.74 6.49
CA ASN A 234 33.25 -37.27 7.67
C ASN A 234 33.70 -35.83 7.92
N ASP A 235 32.76 -34.88 7.85
CA ASP A 235 32.89 -33.57 8.50
C ASP A 235 31.65 -33.38 9.38
N ASP A 236 31.71 -34.03 10.55
CA ASP A 236 30.85 -33.76 11.70
C ASP A 236 31.70 -32.94 12.69
N GLU A 237 31.89 -31.65 12.37
CA GLU A 237 32.48 -30.69 13.29
C GLU A 237 31.39 -30.07 14.17
N THR A 238 31.52 -30.43 15.44
CA THR A 238 30.65 -30.15 16.56
C THR A 238 30.77 -28.69 17.00
N TRP A 239 29.63 -27.99 17.03
CA TRP A 239 29.48 -26.59 17.46
C TRP A 239 29.63 -26.35 18.99
N GLU A 240 30.13 -27.32 19.76
CA GLU A 240 30.11 -27.26 21.23
C GLU A 240 31.37 -26.71 21.91
N ASP A 241 32.48 -26.47 21.19
CA ASP A 241 33.77 -26.12 21.83
C ASP A 241 34.14 -24.61 21.79
N LEU A 242 33.24 -23.73 21.33
CA LEU A 242 33.48 -22.26 21.32
C LEU A 242 32.89 -21.50 22.52
N ARG A 243 32.38 -22.20 23.54
CA ARG A 243 31.77 -21.55 24.73
C ARG A 243 32.70 -21.39 25.94
N ALA A 244 33.95 -21.82 25.85
CA ALA A 244 34.89 -21.82 26.96
C ALA A 244 36.03 -20.80 26.78
N SER A 245 35.70 -19.51 26.66
CA SER A 245 36.66 -18.40 26.86
C SER A 245 35.95 -17.07 27.07
N ILE A 246 35.28 -16.93 28.21
CA ILE A 246 34.86 -15.62 28.74
C ILE A 246 35.60 -15.41 30.07
N PRO A 247 36.58 -14.49 30.15
CA PRO A 247 37.15 -14.09 31.43
C PRO A 247 36.14 -13.26 32.24
N PRO A 248 36.11 -13.39 33.58
CA PRO A 248 35.18 -12.64 34.43
C PRO A 248 35.58 -11.16 34.48
N MET A 249 34.70 -10.28 33.99
CA MET A 249 34.85 -8.83 34.14
C MET A 249 34.55 -8.45 35.59
N GLN A 250 35.52 -7.78 36.22
CA GLN A 250 35.47 -7.22 37.56
C GLN A 250 34.35 -6.18 37.69
N GLN A 251 33.60 -6.28 38.78
CA GLN A 251 32.67 -5.25 39.25
C GLN A 251 33.48 -4.10 39.84
N ASP A 252 33.47 -2.95 39.18
CA ASP A 252 33.89 -1.69 39.80
C ASP A 252 32.67 -1.00 40.42
N ASP A 253 32.65 -1.03 41.74
CA ASP A 253 31.82 -0.21 42.62
C ASP A 253 32.20 1.27 42.45
N HIS A 254 31.34 2.04 41.78
CA HIS A 254 31.40 3.50 41.81
C HIS A 254 30.14 4.10 42.43
N GLN A 255 30.28 4.33 43.73
CA GLN A 255 29.47 5.18 44.60
C GLN A 255 29.68 6.66 44.25
N PRO A 256 28.64 7.48 44.07
CA PRO A 256 28.80 8.94 44.11
C PRO A 256 28.49 9.51 45.52
N PRO A 257 29.28 10.48 46.02
CA PRO A 257 29.02 11.14 47.28
C PRO A 257 28.11 12.37 47.14
N GLY A 258 27.30 12.61 48.17
CA GLY A 258 27.35 13.87 48.92
C GLY A 258 26.84 15.14 48.24
N SER A 259 25.58 15.47 48.54
CA SER A 259 25.08 16.78 48.98
C SER A 259 25.87 18.05 48.59
N ASN A 260 25.23 18.95 47.84
CA ASN A 260 25.51 20.37 47.99
C ASN A 260 24.22 21.21 48.03
N LYS A 261 24.17 22.03 49.08
CA LYS A 261 23.15 23.03 49.42
C LYS A 261 23.33 24.28 48.55
N ARG A 262 22.25 24.90 48.10
CA ARG A 262 22.07 26.36 47.90
C ARG A 262 20.58 26.62 47.64
N SER A 263 19.86 27.25 48.55
CA SER A 263 19.70 28.71 48.70
C SER A 263 18.92 29.33 47.54
N THR A 264 17.60 29.47 47.76
CA THR A 264 16.71 30.55 47.29
C THR A 264 17.15 31.91 47.87
N PRO A 265 16.56 33.10 47.55
CA PRO A 265 15.27 33.42 46.87
C PRO A 265 15.41 34.65 45.90
N PRO A 266 14.40 35.53 45.66
CA PRO A 266 12.93 35.40 45.53
C PRO A 266 12.39 35.91 44.17
N ALA A 267 11.18 35.51 43.80
CA ALA A 267 10.33 36.33 42.93
C ALA A 267 8.90 36.31 43.47
N ALA A 268 8.35 37.52 43.63
CA ALA A 268 7.04 37.79 44.15
C ALA A 268 5.97 37.77 43.04
N ALA A 269 4.74 37.55 43.51
CA ALA A 269 3.47 38.04 42.95
C ALA A 269 2.97 37.47 41.62
N GLU A 270 1.95 36.62 41.74
CA GLU A 270 0.60 36.67 41.13
C GLU A 270 0.06 35.22 41.18
N GLY A 271 -0.99 34.88 41.92
CA GLY A 271 -2.29 35.54 41.99
C GLY A 271 -3.30 34.70 41.21
N GLY A 272 -3.71 33.54 41.73
CA GLY A 272 -4.72 32.67 41.10
C GLY A 272 -5.06 31.45 41.94
N GLU A 273 -6.20 31.50 42.63
CA GLU A 273 -6.76 30.42 43.46
C GLU A 273 -7.22 29.19 42.64
N PRO A 274 -7.32 28.02 43.30
CA PRO A 274 -7.58 26.73 42.65
C PRO A 274 -9.07 26.36 42.66
N SER A 275 -9.51 25.60 41.64
CA SER A 275 -10.74 24.83 41.75
C SER A 275 -10.52 23.40 41.29
N SER A 276 -10.40 22.51 42.29
CA SER A 276 -10.53 21.07 42.10
C SER A 276 -12.00 20.73 41.91
N LYS A 277 -12.32 19.92 40.89
CA LYS A 277 -13.35 18.88 40.98
C LYS A 277 -13.15 17.84 39.88
N ARG A 278 -12.74 16.65 40.33
CA ARG A 278 -13.01 15.37 39.67
C ARG A 278 -14.50 15.29 39.30
N LEU A 279 -14.81 14.73 38.13
CA LEU A 279 -15.96 13.83 37.98
C LEU A 279 -15.80 13.02 36.69
N ARG A 280 -15.70 11.70 36.89
CA ARG A 280 -16.08 10.69 35.90
C ARG A 280 -17.55 10.87 35.58
N GLY A 281 -17.91 10.80 34.31
CA GLY A 281 -19.31 10.77 33.88
C GLY A 281 -19.42 10.29 32.45
N ARG A 282 -19.79 9.02 32.27
CA ARG A 282 -20.42 8.51 31.05
C ARG A 282 -21.60 9.42 30.71
N ALA A 283 -21.64 9.98 29.51
CA ALA A 283 -22.82 10.65 28.99
C ALA A 283 -23.38 9.79 27.84
N SER A 284 -24.49 9.12 28.13
CA SER A 284 -25.48 8.71 27.15
C SER A 284 -25.98 9.96 26.43
N ILE A 285 -25.98 9.96 25.11
CA ILE A 285 -26.53 11.05 24.31
C ILE A 285 -28.02 10.77 24.12
N GLU A 286 -28.84 11.47 24.89
CA GLU A 286 -30.26 11.68 24.57
C GLU A 286 -30.35 12.64 23.37
N ILE A 287 -31.18 12.25 22.40
CA ILE A 287 -31.45 13.00 21.18
C ILE A 287 -32.45 14.12 21.54
N GLY A 288 -31.93 15.33 21.71
CA GLY A 288 -32.73 16.53 21.88
C GLY A 288 -31.95 17.76 21.41
N ASP A 289 -32.46 18.41 20.36
CA ASP A 289 -32.09 19.73 19.85
C ASP A 289 -30.65 19.92 19.34
N LEU A 290 -30.40 19.38 18.14
CA LEU A 290 -29.27 19.76 17.30
C LEU A 290 -29.62 21.02 16.48
N ASP A 291 -29.07 22.13 16.97
CA ASP A 291 -29.09 23.48 16.43
C ASP A 291 -28.66 23.56 14.95
N ALA A 292 -29.41 24.33 14.15
CA ALA A 292 -29.27 24.45 12.69
C ALA A 292 -27.90 25.00 12.23
N SER A 293 -27.09 25.50 13.15
CA SER A 293 -25.77 26.09 12.90
C SER A 293 -24.66 25.06 12.61
N ARG A 294 -24.86 23.78 12.91
CA ARG A 294 -23.89 22.71 12.58
C ARG A 294 -24.09 22.06 11.19
N ILE A 295 -25.23 22.28 10.56
CA ILE A 295 -25.56 21.69 9.24
C ILE A 295 -24.86 22.45 8.10
N GLY A 296 -24.40 23.69 8.35
CA GLY A 296 -23.65 24.49 7.38
C GLY A 296 -22.31 23.92 6.93
N ALA A 297 -21.75 22.94 7.65
CA ALA A 297 -20.42 22.35 7.38
C ALA A 297 -20.43 21.08 6.51
N LEU A 298 -21.59 20.57 6.10
CA LEU A 298 -21.74 19.33 5.30
C LEU A 298 -22.25 19.59 3.87
N HIS A 299 -21.94 20.74 3.29
CA HIS A 299 -22.25 21.03 1.89
C HIS A 299 -21.21 20.44 0.93
N LYS A 300 -21.42 19.20 0.45
CA LYS A 300 -21.22 18.73 -0.96
C LYS A 300 -22.03 17.45 -1.19
N ASN A 301 -23.16 17.56 -1.90
CA ASN A 301 -24.09 16.46 -2.18
C ASN A 301 -23.55 15.33 -3.08
N SER A 302 -22.36 15.45 -3.67
CA SER A 302 -21.71 14.26 -4.26
C SER A 302 -21.32 13.24 -3.19
N THR A 303 -21.11 13.69 -1.95
CA THR A 303 -20.63 12.84 -0.86
C THR A 303 -21.75 12.00 -0.26
N VAL A 304 -22.98 12.50 -0.14
CA VAL A 304 -24.09 11.74 0.48
C VAL A 304 -24.59 10.64 -0.45
N SER A 305 -24.81 10.94 -1.75
CA SER A 305 -25.14 9.90 -2.73
C SER A 305 -23.98 8.93 -2.97
N ALA A 306 -22.73 9.38 -2.92
CA ALA A 306 -21.58 8.47 -2.97
C ALA A 306 -21.43 7.65 -1.69
N ILE A 307 -21.71 8.20 -0.50
CA ILE A 307 -21.71 7.46 0.77
C ILE A 307 -22.82 6.42 0.77
N LEU A 308 -24.02 6.74 0.26
CA LEU A 308 -25.11 5.78 0.12
C LEU A 308 -24.81 4.70 -0.92
N ALA A 309 -24.21 5.06 -2.06
CA ALA A 309 -23.78 4.10 -3.08
C ALA A 309 -22.60 3.22 -2.61
N VAL A 310 -21.66 3.79 -1.86
CA VAL A 310 -20.54 3.05 -1.25
C VAL A 310 -21.04 2.16 -0.10
N ALA A 311 -22.01 2.62 0.69
CA ALA A 311 -22.66 1.81 1.71
C ALA A 311 -23.41 0.63 1.07
N ALA A 312 -24.19 0.87 0.01
CA ALA A 312 -24.90 -0.19 -0.73
C ALA A 312 -23.96 -1.19 -1.44
N ARG A 313 -22.81 -0.72 -1.94
CA ARG A 313 -21.78 -1.60 -2.53
C ARG A 313 -21.02 -2.38 -1.46
N ARG A 314 -20.80 -1.81 -0.27
CA ARG A 314 -20.18 -2.52 0.85
C ARG A 314 -21.10 -3.60 1.41
N THR A 315 -22.39 -3.32 1.57
CA THR A 315 -23.36 -4.36 2.00
C THR A 315 -23.41 -5.52 1.00
N SER A 316 -23.41 -5.24 -0.31
CA SER A 316 -23.39 -6.27 -1.35
C SER A 316 -22.08 -7.07 -1.42
N ALA A 317 -20.93 -6.42 -1.21
CA ALA A 317 -19.63 -7.10 -1.18
C ALA A 317 -19.43 -7.92 0.11
N ASP A 318 -19.94 -7.44 1.25
CA ASP A 318 -19.91 -8.16 2.53
C ASP A 318 -20.88 -9.36 2.50
N GLU A 319 -22.04 -9.27 1.83
CA GLU A 319 -22.95 -10.41 1.57
C GLU A 319 -22.24 -11.55 0.80
N SER A 320 -21.44 -11.20 -0.22
CA SER A 320 -20.67 -12.17 -1.01
C SER A 320 -19.54 -12.83 -0.19
N ALA A 321 -18.84 -12.08 0.66
CA ALA A 321 -17.74 -12.58 1.48
C ALA A 321 -18.21 -13.44 2.66
N VAL A 322 -19.38 -13.14 3.23
CA VAL A 322 -19.97 -13.88 4.36
C VAL A 322 -20.51 -15.25 3.94
N LEU A 323 -20.96 -15.39 2.69
CA LEU A 323 -21.45 -16.66 2.15
C LEU A 323 -20.33 -17.65 1.80
N SER A 324 -19.09 -17.19 1.57
CA SER A 324 -18.02 -18.06 1.06
C SER A 324 -17.05 -18.62 2.10
N ALA A 325 -17.01 -18.14 3.36
CA ALA A 325 -15.87 -18.49 4.24
C ALA A 325 -16.06 -18.51 5.78
N ALA A 326 -17.27 -18.52 6.34
CA ALA A 326 -17.44 -18.32 7.79
C ALA A 326 -18.19 -19.44 8.55
N SER A 327 -17.77 -19.68 9.80
CA SER A 327 -18.47 -20.52 10.78
C SER A 327 -19.86 -19.95 11.11
N ALA A 328 -20.77 -20.76 11.68
CA ALA A 328 -22.16 -20.35 11.92
C ALA A 328 -22.28 -19.11 12.85
N GLU A 329 -21.38 -18.97 13.83
CA GLU A 329 -21.34 -17.81 14.73
C GLU A 329 -20.87 -16.53 14.03
N GLU A 330 -19.89 -16.63 13.14
CA GLU A 330 -19.40 -15.49 12.35
C GLU A 330 -20.45 -15.03 11.34
N ARG A 331 -21.22 -15.95 10.75
CA ARG A 331 -22.38 -15.62 9.92
C ARG A 331 -23.46 -14.88 10.71
N GLN A 332 -23.76 -15.31 11.93
CA GLN A 332 -24.77 -14.67 12.76
C GLN A 332 -24.34 -13.28 13.27
N ALA A 333 -23.05 -13.10 13.59
CA ALA A 333 -22.50 -11.79 13.93
C ALA A 333 -22.44 -10.83 12.72
N ALA A 334 -22.19 -11.35 11.53
CA ALA A 334 -22.22 -10.56 10.29
C ALA A 334 -23.65 -10.15 9.92
N LEU A 335 -24.64 -11.05 10.05
CA LEU A 335 -26.05 -10.74 9.83
C LEU A 335 -26.55 -9.65 10.80
N ALA A 336 -26.16 -9.70 12.07
CA ALA A 336 -26.52 -8.66 13.05
C ALA A 336 -25.96 -7.27 12.66
N ARG A 337 -24.74 -7.20 12.11
CA ARG A 337 -24.15 -5.94 11.61
C ARG A 337 -24.84 -5.43 10.34
N LEU A 338 -25.30 -6.34 9.48
CA LEU A 338 -26.09 -6.02 8.29
C LEU A 338 -27.45 -5.42 8.68
N ASP A 339 -28.16 -6.02 9.63
CA ASP A 339 -29.45 -5.49 10.12
C ASP A 339 -29.30 -4.08 10.71
N GLU A 340 -28.25 -3.83 11.50
CA GLU A 340 -27.95 -2.50 12.05
C GLU A 340 -27.62 -1.48 10.94
N SER A 341 -26.97 -1.91 9.86
CA SER A 341 -26.68 -1.06 8.70
C SER A 341 -27.92 -0.73 7.86
N VAL A 342 -28.85 -1.68 7.73
CA VAL A 342 -30.12 -1.49 7.02
C VAL A 342 -31.00 -0.51 7.79
N GLU A 343 -31.09 -0.66 9.12
CA GLU A 343 -31.83 0.26 9.98
C GLU A 343 -31.27 1.69 9.89
N ALA A 344 -29.94 1.85 9.88
CA ALA A 344 -29.30 3.16 9.71
C ALA A 344 -29.65 3.82 8.35
N VAL A 345 -29.72 3.03 7.27
CA VAL A 345 -30.13 3.53 5.94
C VAL A 345 -31.61 3.92 5.92
N GLU A 346 -32.49 3.15 6.58
CA GLU A 346 -33.91 3.51 6.69
C GLU A 346 -34.12 4.79 7.51
N ILE A 347 -33.38 4.97 8.60
CA ILE A 347 -33.41 6.21 9.39
C ILE A 347 -32.99 7.41 8.53
N LEU A 348 -31.93 7.28 7.71
CA LEU A 348 -31.50 8.33 6.80
C LEU A 348 -32.53 8.63 5.71
N LYS A 349 -33.16 7.60 5.11
CA LYS A 349 -34.24 7.78 4.14
C LYS A 349 -35.44 8.51 4.76
N LYS A 350 -35.82 8.16 5.99
CA LYS A 350 -36.92 8.78 6.73
C LYS A 350 -36.61 10.21 7.17
N ALA A 351 -35.34 10.53 7.40
CA ALA A 351 -34.89 11.89 7.65
C ALA A 351 -34.94 12.74 6.36
N LEU A 352 -34.50 12.18 5.23
CA LEU A 352 -34.56 12.83 3.92
C LEU A 352 -35.99 13.11 3.45
N SER A 353 -36.94 12.19 3.69
CA SER A 353 -38.35 12.37 3.29
C SER A 353 -39.10 13.44 4.10
N LYS A 354 -38.53 13.89 5.23
CA LYS A 354 -39.07 14.98 6.04
C LYS A 354 -38.46 16.34 5.72
N MET A 355 -37.48 16.41 4.81
CA MET A 355 -36.90 17.68 4.41
C MET A 355 -37.86 18.47 3.51
N PRO A 356 -37.99 19.80 3.69
CA PRO A 356 -38.84 20.63 2.85
C PRO A 356 -38.44 20.59 1.36
N GLU A 357 -39.40 20.52 0.45
CA GLU A 357 -39.13 20.40 -1.00
C GLU A 357 -38.24 21.50 -1.58
N HIS A 358 -38.30 22.72 -1.04
CA HIS A 358 -37.44 23.82 -1.48
C HIS A 358 -35.96 23.63 -1.14
N TRP A 359 -35.62 22.74 -0.19
CA TRP A 359 -34.25 22.31 0.08
C TRP A 359 -33.78 21.24 -0.92
N LEU A 360 -34.70 20.41 -1.41
CA LEU A 360 -34.41 19.41 -2.44
C LEU A 360 -34.26 20.07 -3.81
N ALA A 361 -35.14 21.01 -4.17
CA ALA A 361 -35.13 21.70 -5.47
C ALA A 361 -33.94 22.66 -5.69
N ARG A 362 -33.31 23.14 -4.61
CA ARG A 362 -32.13 24.03 -4.71
C ARG A 362 -30.82 23.27 -4.94
N ASN A 363 -30.86 21.94 -4.83
CA ASN A 363 -29.70 21.06 -4.79
C ASN A 363 -29.82 19.81 -5.69
N ALA A 364 -30.91 19.70 -6.46
CA ALA A 364 -31.06 18.82 -7.62
C ALA A 364 -30.61 19.59 -8.87
#